data_AF-A0A962Z977-F1
#
_entry.id   AF-A0A962Z977-F1
#
_cell.length_a   1.000
_cell.length_b   1.000
_cell.length_c   1.000
_cell.angle_alpha   90.00
_cell.angle_beta   90.00
_cell.angle_gamma   90.00
#
_symmetry.space_group_name_H-M   'P 1'
#
loop_
_entity.id
_entity.type
_entity.pdbx_description
1 polymer ?
#
loop_
_entity_poly.entity_id
_entity_poly.type
_entity_poly.pdbx_seq_one_letter_code
_entity_poly.pdbx_strand_id
1 'polypeptide(L)'
;MESLENDEMNREFANDLALRRFAWIFGAILLVALGFPHVLFAATISSFLSFAAGILATIALFSREPVLAGHLTRWDVAAALYAASMFAGFFVDIEAVRLFIMEQQALAN
;
A
#
# COMPACT_ATOMS: atom_id res chain seq x y z
N MET A 1 -17.81 10.81 32.41
CA MET A 1 -18.53 11.09 31.15
C MET A 1 -17.60 11.83 30.20
N GLU A 2 -17.07 12.98 30.60
CA GLU A 2 -16.08 13.78 29.84
C GLU A 2 -14.79 13.02 29.44
N SER A 3 -14.30 12.10 30.29
CA SER A 3 -13.10 11.29 29.97
C SER A 3 -13.33 10.25 28.86
N LEU A 4 -14.57 9.77 28.69
CA LEU A 4 -14.91 8.76 27.68
C LEU A 4 -15.11 9.42 26.32
N GLU A 5 -15.78 10.57 26.30
CA GLU A 5 -15.99 11.40 25.11
C GLU A 5 -14.66 11.86 24.50
N ASN A 6 -13.69 12.25 25.34
CA ASN A 6 -12.35 12.60 24.90
C ASN A 6 -11.58 11.42 24.30
N ASP A 7 -11.75 10.20 24.82
CA ASP A 7 -11.06 9.02 24.29
C ASP A 7 -11.66 8.57 22.94
N GLU A 8 -12.99 8.62 22.80
CA GLU A 8 -13.67 8.34 21.53
C GLU A 8 -13.25 9.33 20.44
N MET A 9 -13.24 10.62 20.74
CA MET A 9 -12.80 11.67 19.81
C MET A 9 -11.34 11.47 19.37
N ASN A 10 -10.44 11.11 20.30
CA ASN A 10 -9.03 10.85 19.98
C ASN A 10 -8.87 9.63 19.06
N ARG A 11 -9.64 8.56 19.27
CA ARG A 11 -9.62 7.37 18.40
C ARG A 11 -10.14 7.67 17.01
N GLU A 12 -11.23 8.43 16.90
CA GLU A 12 -11.78 8.84 15.61
C GLU A 12 -10.77 9.66 14.80
N PHE A 13 -10.10 10.61 15.45
CA PHE A 13 -9.04 11.40 14.83
C PHE A 13 -7.85 10.53 14.35
N ALA A 14 -7.42 9.56 15.18
CA ALA A 14 -6.37 8.63 14.80
C ALA A 14 -6.77 7.76 13.59
N ASN A 15 -8.02 7.31 13.55
CA ASN A 15 -8.59 6.52 12.46
C ASN A 15 -8.64 7.32 11.15
N ASP A 16 -9.15 8.56 11.17
CA ASP A 16 -9.21 9.43 9.99
C ASP A 16 -7.80 9.67 9.43
N LEU A 17 -6.82 9.92 10.29
CA LEU A 17 -5.43 10.09 9.87
C LEU A 17 -4.84 8.81 9.23
N ALA A 18 -5.14 7.64 9.79
CA ALA A 18 -4.70 6.36 9.23
C ALA A 18 -5.32 6.10 7.85
N LEU A 19 -6.64 6.34 7.72
CA LEU A 19 -7.37 6.19 6.46
C LEU A 19 -6.88 7.17 5.39
N ARG A 20 -6.66 8.43 5.74
CA ARG A 20 -6.08 9.43 4.82
C ARG A 20 -4.71 9.02 4.33
N ARG A 21 -3.84 8.50 5.22
CA ARG A 21 -2.52 7.98 4.81
C ARG A 21 -2.65 6.82 3.84
N PHE A 22 -3.51 5.85 4.14
CA PHE A 22 -3.80 4.74 3.23
C PHE A 22 -4.24 5.26 1.86
N ALA A 23 -5.26 6.12 1.83
CA ALA A 23 -5.84 6.67 0.61
C ALA A 23 -4.78 7.43 -0.22
N TRP A 24 -3.94 8.23 0.42
CA TRP A 24 -2.86 8.95 -0.27
C TRP A 24 -1.79 8.02 -0.83
N ILE A 25 -1.33 7.04 -0.07
CA ILE A 25 -0.30 6.09 -0.53
C ILE A 25 -0.86 5.26 -1.68
N PHE A 26 -2.05 4.69 -1.51
CA PHE A 26 -2.71 3.88 -2.53
C PHE A 26 -2.99 4.70 -3.79
N GLY A 27 -3.56 5.90 -3.64
CA GLY A 27 -3.84 6.81 -4.75
C GLY A 27 -2.58 7.26 -5.50
N ALA A 28 -1.50 7.58 -4.78
CA ALA A 28 -0.22 7.94 -5.40
C ALA A 28 0.36 6.78 -6.22
N ILE A 29 0.28 5.55 -5.70
CA ILE A 29 0.74 4.35 -6.42
C ILE A 29 -0.11 4.09 -7.66
N LEU A 30 -1.43 4.27 -7.59
CA LEU A 30 -2.30 4.19 -8.77
C LEU A 30 -1.92 5.22 -9.84
N LEU A 31 -1.68 6.46 -9.44
CA LEU A 31 -1.25 7.53 -10.36
C LEU A 31 0.08 7.20 -11.02
N VAL A 32 1.04 6.67 -10.25
CA VAL A 32 2.33 6.20 -10.79
C VAL A 32 2.11 5.06 -11.79
N ALA A 33 1.28 4.08 -11.45
CA ALA A 33 1.00 2.93 -12.31
C ALA A 33 0.36 3.32 -13.64
N LEU A 34 -0.48 4.36 -13.67
CA LEU A 34 -1.05 4.91 -14.92
C LEU A 34 0.01 5.48 -15.88
N GLY A 35 1.19 5.83 -15.37
CA GLY A 35 2.32 6.27 -16.20
C GLY A 35 3.09 5.14 -16.89
N PHE A 36 2.83 3.88 -16.51
CA PHE A 36 3.51 2.71 -17.09
C PHE A 36 2.67 2.07 -18.23
N PRO A 37 3.32 1.30 -19.13
CA PRO A 37 2.62 0.46 -20.10
C PRO A 37 1.53 -0.40 -19.44
N HIS A 38 0.40 -0.56 -20.13
CA HIS A 38 -0.77 -1.30 -19.63
C HIS A 38 -0.43 -2.72 -19.16
N VAL A 39 0.52 -3.39 -19.83
CA VAL A 39 1.02 -4.73 -19.46
C VAL A 39 1.68 -4.74 -18.08
N LEU A 40 2.29 -3.63 -17.65
CA LEU A 40 2.97 -3.50 -16.37
C LEU A 40 2.06 -2.97 -15.26
N PHE A 41 0.84 -2.53 -15.57
CA PHE A 41 -0.02 -1.81 -14.62
C PHE A 41 -0.26 -2.60 -13.32
N ALA A 42 -0.75 -3.83 -13.42
CA ALA A 42 -1.01 -4.68 -12.26
C ALA A 42 0.28 -5.04 -11.50
N ALA A 43 1.37 -5.29 -12.23
CA ALA A 43 2.68 -5.60 -11.64
C ALA A 43 3.23 -4.41 -10.85
N THR A 44 3.13 -3.20 -11.41
CA THR A 44 3.53 -1.95 -10.75
C THR A 44 2.72 -1.73 -9.47
N ILE A 45 1.39 -1.84 -9.53
CA ILE A 45 0.55 -1.68 -8.33
C ILE A 45 0.94 -2.69 -7.26
N SER A 46 1.05 -3.97 -7.62
CA SER A 46 1.44 -5.03 -6.70
C SER A 46 2.80 -4.75 -6.05
N SER A 47 3.84 -4.49 -6.84
CA SER A 47 5.19 -4.26 -6.33
C SER A 47 5.26 -3.03 -5.43
N PHE A 48 4.70 -1.90 -5.86
CA PHE A 48 4.77 -0.66 -5.10
C PHE A 48 3.94 -0.70 -3.81
N LEU A 49 2.75 -1.32 -3.84
CA LEU A 49 1.95 -1.50 -2.61
C LEU A 49 2.65 -2.42 -1.61
N SER A 50 3.26 -3.51 -2.08
CA SER A 50 3.99 -4.43 -1.20
C SER A 50 5.21 -3.75 -0.58
N PHE A 51 5.91 -2.90 -1.35
CA PHE A 51 7.04 -2.11 -0.87
C PHE A 51 6.59 -1.05 0.15
N ALA A 52 5.52 -0.31 -0.13
CA ALA A 52 4.97 0.68 0.80
C ALA A 52 4.48 0.04 2.11
N ALA A 53 3.86 -1.14 2.03
CA ALA A 53 3.48 -1.93 3.21
C ALA A 53 4.72 -2.32 4.04
N GLY A 54 5.79 -2.77 3.39
CA GLY A 54 7.06 -3.09 4.05
C GLY A 54 7.67 -1.88 4.76
N ILE A 55 7.65 -0.70 4.13
CA ILE A 55 8.12 0.55 4.75
C ILE A 55 7.29 0.88 5.99
N LEU A 56 5.96 0.86 5.89
CA LEU A 56 5.09 1.20 7.03
C LEU A 56 5.23 0.20 8.18
N ALA A 57 5.32 -1.09 7.89
CA ALA A 57 5.60 -2.11 8.90
C ALA A 57 6.96 -1.88 9.58
N THR A 58 7.99 -1.51 8.80
CA THR A 58 9.32 -1.18 9.33
C THR A 58 9.25 0.04 10.25
N ILE A 59 8.56 1.10 9.85
CA ILE A 59 8.37 2.30 10.67
C ILE A 59 7.60 1.96 11.96
N ALA A 60 6.53 1.16 11.87
CA ALA A 60 5.74 0.72 13.02
C ALA A 60 6.58 -0.08 14.01
N LEU A 61 7.44 -0.98 13.50
CA LEU A 61 8.37 -1.77 14.29
C LEU A 61 9.37 -0.88 15.04
N PHE A 62 10.04 0.05 14.35
CA PHE A 62 11.01 0.95 14.98
C PHE A 62 10.36 1.97 15.92
N SER A 63 9.12 2.38 15.64
CA SER A 63 8.34 3.26 16.51
C SER A 63 7.74 2.53 17.73
N ARG A 64 7.92 1.20 17.81
CA ARG A 64 7.32 0.33 18.84
C ARG A 64 5.81 0.52 18.97
N GLU A 65 5.12 0.70 17.83
CA GLU A 65 3.68 0.87 17.84
C GLU A 65 2.99 -0.41 18.33
N PRO A 66 1.98 -0.31 19.21
CA PRO A 66 1.23 -1.46 19.66
C PRO A 66 0.48 -2.10 18.49
N VAL A 67 0.63 -3.41 18.34
CA VAL A 67 -0.04 -4.17 17.27
C VAL A 67 -1.55 -4.25 17.50
N LEU A 68 -1.97 -4.29 18.76
CA LEU A 68 -3.37 -4.36 19.17
C LEU A 68 -3.73 -3.07 19.90
N ALA A 69 -4.22 -2.08 19.15
CA ALA A 69 -4.74 -0.83 19.68
C ALA A 69 -6.25 -0.74 19.46
N GLY A 70 -6.93 0.10 20.25
CA GLY A 70 -8.36 0.40 20.07
C GLY A 70 -8.67 1.33 18.89
N HIS A 71 -7.69 1.60 18.03
CA HIS A 71 -7.79 2.45 16.85
C HIS A 71 -6.87 1.89 15.75
N LEU A 72 -7.05 2.36 14.51
CA LEU A 72 -6.20 2.01 13.38
C LEU A 72 -4.78 2.52 13.60
N THR A 73 -3.82 1.64 13.42
CA THR A 73 -2.38 1.88 13.57
C THR A 73 -1.68 1.79 12.22
N ARG A 74 -0.37 2.07 12.20
CA ARG A 74 0.42 1.85 10.97
C ARG A 74 0.50 0.38 10.59
N TRP A 75 0.32 -0.55 11.55
CA TRP A 75 0.22 -1.99 11.27
C TRP A 75 -1.00 -2.31 10.42
N ASP A 76 -2.16 -1.72 10.73
CA ASP A 76 -3.40 -1.95 9.98
C ASP A 76 -3.29 -1.40 8.56
N VAL A 77 -2.70 -0.22 8.39
CA VAL A 77 -2.44 0.37 7.07
C VAL A 77 -1.47 -0.49 6.27
N ALA A 78 -0.38 -0.96 6.89
CA ALA A 78 0.57 -1.85 6.23
C ALA A 78 -0.08 -3.16 5.79
N ALA A 79 -0.89 -3.78 6.66
CA ALA A 79 -1.63 -4.99 6.35
C ALA A 79 -2.63 -4.78 5.20
N ALA A 80 -3.37 -3.67 5.19
CA ALA A 80 -4.30 -3.33 4.12
C ALA A 80 -3.59 -3.13 2.77
N LEU A 81 -2.46 -2.42 2.75
CA LEU A 81 -1.65 -2.23 1.54
C LEU A 81 -1.07 -3.56 1.04
N TYR A 82 -0.62 -4.43 1.94
CA TYR A 82 -0.13 -5.75 1.58
C TYR A 82 -1.23 -6.67 1.05
N ALA A 83 -2.42 -6.65 1.65
CA ALA A 83 -3.57 -7.36 1.13
C ALA A 83 -3.96 -6.87 -0.28
N ALA A 84 -3.96 -5.54 -0.47
CA ALA A 84 -4.18 -4.94 -1.78
C ALA A 84 -3.08 -5.30 -2.79
N SER A 85 -1.82 -5.42 -2.37
CA SER A 85 -0.73 -5.84 -3.25
C SER A 85 -0.91 -7.28 -3.70
N MET A 86 -1.25 -8.20 -2.79
CA MET A 86 -1.56 -9.58 -3.14
C MET A 86 -2.75 -9.68 -4.09
N PHE A 87 -3.81 -8.88 -3.83
CA PHE A 87 -4.96 -8.81 -4.72
C PHE A 87 -4.58 -8.34 -6.13
N ALA A 88 -3.79 -7.27 -6.25
CA ALA A 88 -3.27 -6.81 -7.55
C ALA A 88 -2.38 -7.86 -8.23
N GLY A 89 -1.59 -8.60 -7.44
CA GLY A 89 -0.77 -9.70 -7.90
C GLY A 89 -1.51 -10.80 -8.67
N PHE A 90 -2.79 -11.06 -8.33
CA PHE A 90 -3.62 -12.03 -9.07
C PHE A 90 -3.90 -11.63 -10.52
N PHE A 91 -3.80 -10.34 -10.85
CA PHE A 91 -4.05 -9.82 -12.19
C PHE A 91 -2.76 -9.64 -13.00
N VAL A 92 -1.61 -10.06 -12.47
CA VAL A 92 -0.33 -9.98 -13.18
C VAL A 92 -0.23 -11.11 -14.19
N ASP A 93 -0.24 -10.76 -15.48
CA ASP A 93 0.11 -11.67 -16.56
C ASP A 93 1.63 -11.73 -16.72
N ILE A 94 2.24 -12.76 -16.13
CA ILE A 94 3.70 -12.94 -16.14
C ILE A 94 4.23 -13.15 -17.56
N GLU A 95 3.48 -13.79 -18.45
CA GLU A 95 3.94 -14.05 -19.82
C GLU A 95 3.93 -12.76 -20.64
N ALA A 96 2.88 -11.95 -20.52
CA ALA A 96 2.82 -10.65 -21.18
C ALA A 96 3.95 -9.72 -20.70
N VAL A 97 4.22 -9.69 -19.38
CA VAL A 97 5.32 -8.91 -18.81
C VAL A 97 6.68 -9.38 -19.33
N ARG A 98 6.92 -10.70 -19.38
CA ARG A 98 8.18 -11.26 -19.90
C ARG A 98 8.39 -10.92 -21.37
N LEU A 99 7.36 -11.08 -22.20
CA LEU A 99 7.42 -10.74 -23.61
C LEU A 99 7.76 -9.26 -23.81
N PHE A 100 7.08 -8.37 -23.08
CA PHE A 100 7.36 -6.93 -23.12
C PHE A 100 8.83 -6.62 -22.77
N ILE A 101 9.37 -7.26 -21.72
CA ILE A 101 10.78 -7.06 -21.33
C ILE A 101 11.73 -7.54 -22.43
N MET A 102 11.47 -8.69 -23.05
CA MET A 102 12.31 -9.22 -24.14
C MET A 102 12.29 -8.30 -25.37
N GLU A 103 11.12 -7.80 -25.76
CA GLU A 103 10.98 -6.85 -26.87
C GLU A 103 11.77 -5.57 -26.60
N GLN A 104 11.67 -5.00 -25.39
CA GLN A 104 12.44 -3.80 -25.02
C GLN A 104 13.95 -4.05 -25.02
N GLN A 105 14.40 -5.23 -24.60
CA GLN A 105 15.82 -5.60 -24.65
C GLN A 105 16.34 -5.78 -26.07
N ALA A 106 15.52 -6.34 -26.97
CA ALA A 106 15.88 -6.49 -28.38
C ALA A 106 15.98 -5.14 -29.10
N LEU A 107 15.18 -4.14 -28.70
CA LEU A 107 15.23 -2.78 -29.25
C LEU A 107 16.41 -1.95 -28.72
N ALA A 108 16.99 -2.34 -27.57
CA ALA A 108 18.09 -1.63 -26.92
C ALA A 108 19.49 -2.10 -27.37
N ASN A 109 19.58 -3.22 -28.09
CA ASN A 109 20.80 -3.77 -28.68
C ASN A 109 20.85 -3.50 -30.19
#